data_AF-A0A6A5F899-F1
#
_entry.id   AF-A0A6A5F899-F1
#
_cell.length_a   1.000
_cell.length_b   1.000
_cell.length_c   1.000
_cell.angle_alpha   90.00
_cell.angle_beta   90.00
_cell.angle_gamma   90.00
#
_symmetry.space_group_name_H-M   'P 1'
#
loop_
_entity.id
_entity.type
_entity.pdbx_description
1 polymer ?
#
loop_
_entity_poly.entity_id
_entity_poly.type
_entity_poly.pdbx_seq_one_letter_code
_entity_poly.pdbx_strand_id
1 'polypeptide(L)'
;MAEEWGKQAFAARRYNEDATQSGGFAYTNSNHTRGPFEGPNYHIAPRWCYHISTLWMSMVVIASLFTNGLVLVATAKFKKLRHPLNWILVNLAVADILETILASTISVCNQFFGYFILGHPMCVFEGYTVACCGIAGLWSLTVISFERWIIVCKPFGNVKFDAKMAIAGIVFCWVWAAACTAPPVFGWSRYWPHGLKTSCGPDVFSGTAATPGLPVTSSPLAASMPAYFAKSATIWNPVIYVFMNRQFRSCIMQLFGKEADDGSEVSTSKTEVSSVAPA
;
A
#
# COMPACT_ATOMS: atom_id res chain seq x y z
N MET A 1 36.06 24.22 4.35
CA MET A 1 34.59 24.23 4.24
C MET A 1 33.97 22.84 4.10
N ALA A 2 34.32 22.00 3.10
CA ALA A 2 33.72 20.64 2.96
C ALA A 2 34.11 19.66 4.09
N GLU A 3 35.36 19.70 4.57
CA GLU A 3 35.80 18.89 5.72
C GLU A 3 35.14 19.31 7.04
N GLU A 4 34.79 20.59 7.17
CA GLU A 4 34.18 21.16 8.37
C GLU A 4 32.72 20.72 8.47
N TRP A 5 32.00 20.71 7.34
CA TRP A 5 30.69 20.08 7.21
C TRP A 5 30.71 18.58 7.51
N GLY A 6 31.74 17.87 7.06
CA GLY A 6 31.92 16.45 7.36
C GLY A 6 32.09 16.17 8.85
N LYS A 7 32.89 16.99 9.56
CA LYS A 7 33.11 16.90 11.00
C LYS A 7 31.86 17.26 11.81
N GLN A 8 31.13 18.30 11.38
CA GLN A 8 29.87 18.71 12.01
C GLN A 8 28.76 17.68 11.80
N ALA A 9 28.66 17.08 10.60
CA ALA A 9 27.73 15.99 10.32
C ALA A 9 28.08 14.71 11.10
N PHE A 10 29.36 14.39 11.25
CA PHE A 10 29.81 13.27 12.09
C PHE A 10 29.52 13.52 13.58
N ALA A 11 29.75 14.73 14.08
CA ALA A 11 29.46 15.10 15.45
C ALA A 11 27.95 15.09 15.75
N ALA A 12 27.13 15.59 14.82
CA ALA A 12 25.67 15.52 14.91
C ALA A 12 25.15 14.08 14.83
N ARG A 13 25.81 13.19 14.06
CA ARG A 13 25.49 11.76 13.99
C ARG A 13 25.83 11.04 15.30
N ARG A 14 26.94 11.38 15.95
CA ARG A 14 27.34 10.84 17.27
C ARG A 14 26.40 11.29 18.40
N TYR A 15 26.01 12.56 18.39
CA TYR A 15 24.99 13.08 19.31
C TYR A 15 23.64 12.37 19.13
N ASN A 16 23.27 12.03 17.88
CA ASN A 16 22.08 11.22 17.60
C ASN A 16 22.25 9.77 18.07
N GLU A 17 23.43 9.15 17.90
CA GLU A 17 23.74 7.81 18.45
C GLU A 17 23.55 7.75 19.98
N ASP A 18 24.04 8.75 20.72
CA ASP A 18 23.91 8.82 22.18
C ASP A 18 22.45 9.12 22.62
N ALA A 19 21.72 9.93 21.85
CA ALA A 19 20.29 10.16 22.06
C ALA A 19 19.43 8.92 21.75
N THR A 20 19.87 8.08 20.80
CA THR A 20 19.19 6.83 20.43
C THR A 20 19.46 5.73 21.44
N GLN A 21 20.61 5.75 22.14
CA GLN A 21 20.92 4.84 23.25
C GLN A 21 20.18 5.17 24.55
N SER A 22 19.74 6.42 24.73
CA SER A 22 19.06 6.90 25.96
C SER A 22 17.54 7.03 25.85
N GLY A 23 16.98 6.97 24.64
CA GLY A 23 15.53 6.86 24.42
C GLY A 23 15.03 5.42 24.56
N GLY A 24 13.78 5.22 25.01
CA GLY A 24 13.13 3.90 25.19
C GLY A 24 12.98 3.02 23.93
N PHE A 25 13.72 3.32 22.86
CA PHE A 25 13.83 2.61 21.59
C PHE A 25 15.29 2.16 21.31
N ALA A 26 16.08 1.90 22.36
CA ALA A 26 17.48 1.50 22.22
C ALA A 26 17.61 0.10 21.60
N TYR A 27 18.27 0.02 20.44
CA TYR A 27 18.79 -1.23 19.87
C TYR A 27 20.26 -1.39 20.30
N THR A 28 20.56 -2.41 21.10
CA THR A 28 21.94 -2.80 21.43
C THR A 28 22.41 -3.87 20.45
N ASN A 29 23.36 -3.54 19.57
CA ASN A 29 24.03 -4.54 18.76
C ASN A 29 25.13 -5.22 19.60
N SER A 30 24.92 -6.46 20.02
CA SER A 30 25.86 -7.23 20.85
C SER A 30 27.07 -7.76 20.07
N ASN A 31 27.04 -7.66 18.74
CA ASN A 31 28.12 -8.12 17.86
C ASN A 31 28.61 -6.93 17.01
N HIS A 32 29.93 -6.77 16.87
CA HIS A 32 30.57 -5.74 16.04
C HIS A 32 30.35 -5.94 14.52
N THR A 33 29.17 -6.40 14.10
CA THR A 33 28.76 -6.47 12.69
C THR A 33 28.09 -5.16 12.29
N ARG A 34 28.47 -4.62 11.11
CA ARG A 34 27.89 -3.39 10.57
C ARG A 34 26.37 -3.51 10.50
N GLY A 35 25.69 -2.60 11.19
CA GLY A 35 24.22 -2.56 11.20
C GLY A 35 23.65 -2.20 9.82
N PRO A 36 22.38 -2.54 9.54
CA PRO A 36 21.72 -2.22 8.25
C PRO A 36 21.63 -0.72 7.95
N PHE A 37 21.90 0.13 8.94
CA PHE A 37 21.91 1.59 8.87
C PHE A 37 23.32 2.20 8.73
N GLU A 38 24.39 1.42 8.91
CA GLU A 38 25.76 1.93 9.04
C GLU A 38 26.53 2.01 7.71
N GLY A 39 25.99 1.44 6.62
CA GLY A 39 26.55 1.58 5.29
C GLY A 39 25.99 0.61 4.26
N PRO A 40 26.47 0.69 3.00
CA PRO A 40 25.96 -0.09 1.89
C PRO A 40 26.02 -1.61 2.10
N ASN A 41 24.91 -2.29 1.86
CA ASN A 41 24.75 -3.74 2.09
C ASN A 41 25.23 -4.59 0.89
N TYR A 42 26.36 -4.24 0.27
CA TYR A 42 26.90 -4.95 -0.90
C TYR A 42 27.43 -6.35 -0.60
N HIS A 43 27.56 -6.70 0.68
CA HIS A 43 27.88 -8.06 1.11
C HIS A 43 26.69 -9.02 0.96
N ILE A 44 25.45 -8.51 0.90
CA ILE A 44 24.23 -9.31 0.74
C ILE A 44 23.95 -9.55 -0.73
N ALA A 45 24.01 -8.49 -1.55
CA ALA A 45 23.72 -8.56 -2.97
C ALA A 45 24.67 -7.65 -3.76
N PRO A 46 24.98 -8.01 -5.02
CA PRO A 46 25.82 -7.16 -5.87
C PRO A 46 25.10 -5.85 -6.23
N ARG A 47 25.88 -4.80 -6.54
CA ARG A 47 25.38 -3.43 -6.79
C ARG A 47 24.27 -3.35 -7.85
N TRP A 48 24.38 -4.16 -8.90
CA TRP A 48 23.38 -4.18 -9.98
C TRP A 48 21.99 -4.58 -9.49
N CYS A 49 21.88 -5.42 -8.45
CA CYS A 49 20.60 -5.77 -7.84
C CYS A 49 19.89 -4.54 -7.26
N TYR A 50 20.63 -3.68 -6.55
CA TYR A 50 20.08 -2.45 -5.99
C TYR A 50 19.65 -1.47 -7.08
N HIS A 51 20.40 -1.35 -8.18
CA HIS A 51 20.02 -0.52 -9.31
C HIS A 51 18.76 -1.04 -10.03
N ILE A 52 18.67 -2.34 -10.31
CA ILE A 52 17.45 -2.95 -10.89
C ILE A 52 16.25 -2.72 -9.98
N SER A 53 16.44 -2.93 -8.67
CA SER A 53 15.39 -2.72 -7.68
C SER A 53 14.92 -1.27 -7.62
N THR A 54 15.85 -0.32 -7.65
CA THR A 54 15.55 1.11 -7.70
C THR A 54 14.76 1.47 -8.96
N LEU A 55 15.17 0.95 -10.12
CA LEU A 55 14.46 1.17 -11.39
C LEU A 55 13.04 0.62 -11.33
N TRP A 56 12.86 -0.62 -10.87
CA TRP A 56 11.55 -1.26 -10.71
C TRP A 56 10.64 -0.43 -9.80
N MET A 57 11.13 -0.06 -8.61
CA MET A 57 10.34 0.69 -7.63
C MET A 57 10.02 2.11 -8.11
N SER A 58 10.91 2.74 -8.88
CA SER A 58 10.63 4.03 -9.50
C SER A 58 9.51 3.93 -10.53
N MET A 59 9.52 2.88 -11.36
CA MET A 59 8.41 2.58 -12.27
C MET A 59 7.11 2.33 -11.50
N VAL A 60 7.16 1.59 -10.39
CA VAL A 60 5.99 1.32 -9.55
C VAL A 60 5.40 2.61 -8.98
N VAL A 61 6.23 3.51 -8.46
CA VAL A 61 5.77 4.81 -7.92
C VAL A 61 5.04 5.62 -8.99
N ILE A 62 5.63 5.76 -10.19
CA ILE A 62 5.02 6.55 -11.27
C ILE A 62 3.71 5.92 -11.73
N ALA A 63 3.70 4.60 -11.97
CA ALA A 63 2.52 3.88 -12.43
C ALA A 63 1.38 3.89 -11.39
N SER A 64 1.70 3.71 -10.11
CA SER A 64 0.73 3.74 -9.01
C SER A 64 0.10 5.13 -8.87
N LEU A 65 0.90 6.21 -8.86
CA LEU A 65 0.38 7.57 -8.78
C LEU A 65 -0.53 7.90 -9.96
N PHE A 66 -0.14 7.47 -11.17
CA PHE A 66 -0.94 7.68 -12.37
C PHE A 66 -2.27 6.92 -12.33
N THR A 67 -2.22 5.61 -12.05
CA THR A 67 -3.41 4.75 -12.10
C THR A 67 -4.39 5.06 -10.97
N ASN A 68 -3.93 5.19 -9.73
CA ASN A 68 -4.79 5.58 -8.60
C ASN A 68 -5.25 7.03 -8.71
N GLY A 69 -4.41 7.93 -9.21
CA GLY A 69 -4.80 9.31 -9.51
C GLY A 69 -5.92 9.39 -10.56
N LEU A 70 -5.86 8.55 -11.60
CA LEU A 70 -6.91 8.47 -12.61
C LEU A 70 -8.26 8.01 -12.02
N VAL A 71 -8.24 7.04 -11.08
CA VAL A 71 -9.46 6.58 -10.37
C VAL A 71 -10.09 7.73 -9.58
N LEU A 72 -9.28 8.51 -8.87
CA LEU A 72 -9.76 9.69 -8.12
C LEU A 72 -10.33 10.76 -9.06
N VAL A 73 -9.59 11.12 -10.12
CA VAL A 73 -10.02 12.14 -11.09
C VAL A 73 -11.29 11.72 -11.83
N ALA A 74 -11.40 10.47 -12.27
CA ALA A 74 -12.60 9.97 -12.93
C ALA A 74 -13.82 10.03 -12.00
N THR A 75 -13.66 9.58 -10.74
CA THR A 75 -14.74 9.63 -9.75
C THR A 75 -15.14 11.06 -9.39
N ALA A 76 -14.16 11.98 -9.34
CA ALA A 76 -14.40 13.39 -9.12
C ALA A 76 -15.10 14.06 -10.31
N LYS A 77 -14.79 13.68 -11.57
CA LYS A 77 -15.39 14.30 -12.76
C LYS A 77 -16.81 13.81 -13.04
N PHE A 78 -17.05 12.51 -12.90
CA PHE A 78 -18.33 11.90 -13.30
C PHE A 78 -19.26 11.66 -12.11
N LYS A 79 -20.38 12.39 -12.06
CA LYS A 79 -21.43 12.19 -11.03
C LYS A 79 -21.98 10.76 -11.01
N LYS A 80 -22.02 10.09 -12.17
CA LYS A 80 -22.45 8.67 -12.32
C LYS A 80 -21.61 7.72 -11.48
N LEU A 81 -20.35 8.06 -11.18
CA LEU A 81 -19.44 7.24 -10.39
C LEU A 81 -19.49 7.56 -8.89
N ARG A 82 -20.28 8.53 -8.42
CA ARG A 82 -20.28 8.93 -6.99
C ARG A 82 -21.25 8.15 -6.10
N HIS A 83 -21.65 6.96 -6.52
CA HIS A 83 -22.51 6.09 -5.73
C HIS A 83 -21.77 5.52 -4.51
N PRO A 84 -22.43 5.25 -3.37
CA PRO A 84 -21.80 4.66 -2.17
C PRO A 84 -20.92 3.43 -2.45
N LEU A 85 -21.31 2.59 -3.43
CA LEU A 85 -20.56 1.43 -3.93
C LEU A 85 -19.13 1.76 -4.39
N ASN A 86 -18.90 2.98 -4.85
CA ASN A 86 -17.61 3.43 -5.37
C ASN A 86 -16.77 4.18 -4.33
N TRP A 87 -17.32 4.51 -3.15
CA TRP A 87 -16.58 5.20 -2.11
C TRP A 87 -15.47 4.32 -1.52
N ILE A 88 -15.71 3.01 -1.43
CA ILE A 88 -14.70 2.06 -0.96
C ILE A 88 -13.57 1.87 -2.00
N LEU A 89 -13.86 1.99 -3.29
CA LEU A 89 -12.84 2.00 -4.36
C LEU A 89 -11.97 3.26 -4.28
N VAL A 90 -12.59 4.40 -4.00
CA VAL A 90 -11.88 5.66 -3.74
C VAL A 90 -11.01 5.52 -2.48
N ASN A 91 -11.51 4.89 -1.41
CA ASN A 91 -10.74 4.64 -0.20
C ASN A 91 -9.47 3.82 -0.48
N LEU A 92 -9.60 2.77 -1.28
CA LEU A 92 -8.46 1.95 -1.69
C LEU A 92 -7.45 2.76 -2.52
N ALA A 93 -7.91 3.56 -3.49
CA ALA A 93 -7.02 4.43 -4.28
C ALA A 93 -6.30 5.47 -3.40
N VAL A 94 -6.96 5.98 -2.35
CA VAL A 94 -6.34 6.87 -1.36
C VAL A 94 -5.28 6.13 -0.54
N ALA A 95 -5.56 4.91 -0.09
CA ALA A 95 -4.59 4.09 0.64
C ALA A 95 -3.36 3.76 -0.20
N ASP A 96 -3.55 3.39 -1.48
CA ASP A 96 -2.46 3.07 -2.41
C ASP A 96 -1.59 4.31 -2.72
N ILE A 97 -2.18 5.50 -2.86
CA ILE A 97 -1.43 6.76 -3.02
C ILE A 97 -0.66 7.09 -1.75
N LEU A 98 -1.27 6.93 -0.57
CA LEU A 98 -0.63 7.19 0.71
C LEU A 98 0.60 6.30 0.91
N GLU A 99 0.47 4.99 0.66
CA GLU A 99 1.59 4.04 0.67
C GLU A 99 2.68 4.45 -0.33
N THR A 100 2.27 4.83 -1.53
CA THR A 100 3.21 5.16 -2.61
C THR A 100 4.07 6.37 -2.26
N ILE A 101 3.46 7.45 -1.78
CA ILE A 101 4.15 8.71 -1.46
C ILE A 101 4.96 8.59 -0.17
N LEU A 102 4.35 8.03 0.88
CA LEU A 102 4.95 8.06 2.21
C LEU A 102 5.90 6.90 2.49
N ALA A 103 5.79 5.78 1.77
CA ALA A 103 6.67 4.63 1.99
C ALA A 103 7.46 4.24 0.74
N SER A 104 6.82 4.05 -0.41
CA SER A 104 7.55 3.57 -1.60
C SER A 104 8.58 4.57 -2.11
N THR A 105 8.34 5.88 -1.99
CA THR A 105 9.35 6.91 -2.27
C THR A 105 10.56 6.82 -1.33
N ILE A 106 10.34 6.57 -0.04
CA ILE A 106 11.42 6.32 0.95
C ILE A 106 12.24 5.10 0.54
N SER A 107 11.56 3.99 0.17
CA SER A 107 12.24 2.78 -0.28
C SER A 107 13.10 3.06 -1.53
N VAL A 108 12.64 3.86 -2.50
CA VAL A 108 13.42 4.22 -3.70
C VAL A 108 14.70 4.97 -3.32
N CYS A 109 14.60 5.96 -2.44
CA CYS A 109 15.77 6.69 -1.94
C CYS A 109 16.79 5.74 -1.28
N ASN A 110 16.33 4.86 -0.40
CA ASN A 110 17.20 3.90 0.29
C ASN A 110 17.86 2.89 -0.67
N GLN A 111 17.13 2.42 -1.68
CA GLN A 111 17.66 1.49 -2.68
C GLN A 111 18.73 2.13 -3.58
N PHE A 112 18.59 3.43 -3.89
CA PHE A 112 19.59 4.17 -4.66
C PHE A 112 20.96 4.18 -3.94
N PHE A 113 20.96 4.34 -2.62
CA PHE A 113 22.18 4.31 -1.82
C PHE A 113 22.65 2.90 -1.42
N GLY A 114 21.79 1.89 -1.54
CA GLY A 114 22.10 0.49 -1.24
C GLY A 114 22.08 0.13 0.26
N TYR A 115 21.51 0.99 1.10
CA TYR A 115 21.26 0.76 2.53
C TYR A 115 20.20 1.74 3.05
N PHE A 116 19.73 1.49 4.27
CA PHE A 116 18.72 2.35 4.90
C PHE A 116 19.38 3.61 5.48
N ILE A 117 19.52 4.65 4.65
CA ILE A 117 20.23 5.88 5.02
C ILE A 117 19.47 6.77 6.01
N LEU A 118 18.13 6.65 6.02
CA LEU A 118 17.24 7.53 6.79
C LEU A 118 17.14 7.16 8.29
N GLY A 119 17.87 6.13 8.72
CA GLY A 119 17.94 5.71 10.12
C GLY A 119 16.71 4.93 10.62
N HIS A 120 16.77 4.49 11.88
CA HIS A 120 15.75 3.64 12.49
C HIS A 120 14.35 4.30 12.61
N PRO A 121 14.20 5.60 12.97
CA PRO A 121 12.88 6.22 13.08
C PRO A 121 12.11 6.21 11.75
N MET A 122 12.79 6.46 10.64
CA MET A 122 12.19 6.42 9.31
C MET A 122 11.87 4.99 8.85
N CYS A 123 12.60 3.98 9.34
CA CYS A 123 12.27 2.58 9.14
C CYS A 123 10.97 2.18 9.85
N VAL A 124 10.77 2.64 11.09
CA VAL A 124 9.51 2.46 11.83
C VAL A 124 8.36 3.14 11.11
N PHE A 125 8.56 4.39 10.65
CA PHE A 125 7.55 5.13 9.89
C PHE A 125 7.19 4.45 8.56
N GLU A 126 8.19 4.04 7.77
CA GLU A 126 7.98 3.33 6.50
C GLU A 126 7.21 2.02 6.77
N GLY A 127 7.69 1.21 7.72
CA GLY A 127 7.08 -0.08 8.04
C GLY A 127 5.64 0.05 8.55
N TYR A 128 5.38 1.03 9.44
CA TYR A 128 4.03 1.31 9.94
C TYR A 128 3.10 1.76 8.82
N THR A 129 3.57 2.68 7.96
CA THR A 129 2.77 3.20 6.85
C THR A 129 2.40 2.12 5.85
N VAL A 130 3.36 1.30 5.43
CA VAL A 130 3.11 0.16 4.52
C VAL A 130 2.12 -0.81 5.14
N ALA A 131 2.32 -1.18 6.41
CA ALA A 131 1.44 -2.12 7.08
C ALA A 131 0.01 -1.56 7.25
N CYS A 132 -0.12 -0.30 7.65
CA CYS A 132 -1.41 0.34 7.90
C CYS A 132 -2.20 0.51 6.59
N CYS A 133 -1.56 1.02 5.54
CA CYS A 133 -2.22 1.18 4.23
C CYS A 133 -2.56 -0.17 3.60
N GLY A 134 -1.66 -1.15 3.69
CA GLY A 134 -1.89 -2.50 3.18
C GLY A 134 -3.07 -3.19 3.88
N ILE A 135 -3.16 -3.12 5.21
CA ILE A 135 -4.28 -3.69 5.98
C ILE A 135 -5.58 -2.93 5.70
N ALA A 136 -5.55 -1.59 5.62
CA ALA A 136 -6.72 -0.80 5.24
C ALA A 136 -7.22 -1.17 3.83
N GLY A 137 -6.31 -1.44 2.89
CA GLY A 137 -6.63 -1.91 1.55
C GLY A 137 -7.24 -3.32 1.56
N LEU A 138 -6.66 -4.25 2.32
CA LEU A 138 -7.20 -5.60 2.50
C LEU A 138 -8.63 -5.57 3.05
N TRP A 139 -8.89 -4.80 4.10
CA TRP A 139 -10.24 -4.65 4.63
C TRP A 139 -11.19 -3.94 3.67
N SER A 140 -10.68 -3.02 2.84
CA SER A 140 -11.48 -2.42 1.78
C SER A 140 -11.96 -3.45 0.76
N LEU A 141 -11.10 -4.39 0.37
CA LEU A 141 -11.48 -5.55 -0.46
C LEU A 141 -12.51 -6.45 0.22
N THR A 142 -12.35 -6.70 1.52
CA THR A 142 -13.31 -7.48 2.30
C THR A 142 -14.68 -6.81 2.35
N VAL A 143 -14.72 -5.50 2.59
CA VAL A 143 -15.96 -4.72 2.60
C VAL A 143 -16.64 -4.75 1.22
N ILE A 144 -15.88 -4.63 0.12
CA ILE A 144 -16.43 -4.77 -1.25
C ILE A 144 -17.09 -6.14 -1.44
N SER A 145 -16.43 -7.22 -1.04
CA SER A 145 -16.97 -8.58 -1.16
C SER A 145 -18.22 -8.78 -0.30
N PHE A 146 -18.21 -8.27 0.93
CA PHE A 146 -19.34 -8.36 1.84
C PHE A 146 -20.56 -7.56 1.36
N GLU A 147 -20.33 -6.36 0.84
CA GLU A 147 -21.35 -5.52 0.22
C GLU A 147 -22.02 -6.23 -0.96
N ARG A 148 -21.22 -6.81 -1.87
CA ARG A 148 -21.76 -7.57 -3.02
C ARG A 148 -22.59 -8.77 -2.59
N TRP A 149 -22.15 -9.47 -1.54
CA TRP A 149 -22.92 -10.59 -0.97
C TRP A 149 -24.28 -10.14 -0.43
N ILE A 150 -24.35 -9.03 0.31
CA ILE A 150 -25.63 -8.48 0.82
C ILE A 150 -26.57 -8.10 -0.34
N ILE A 151 -26.05 -7.43 -1.36
CA ILE A 151 -26.86 -6.94 -2.49
C ILE A 151 -27.42 -8.10 -3.31
N VAL A 152 -26.61 -9.13 -3.56
CA VAL A 152 -26.99 -10.28 -4.40
C VAL A 152 -27.86 -11.27 -3.64
N CYS A 153 -27.44 -11.69 -2.45
CA CYS A 153 -28.13 -12.73 -1.69
C CYS A 153 -29.28 -12.22 -0.83
N LYS A 154 -29.36 -10.90 -0.59
CA LYS A 154 -30.40 -10.24 0.25
C LYS A 154 -30.68 -10.99 1.56
N PRO A 155 -29.66 -11.36 2.36
CA PRO A 155 -29.84 -12.17 3.56
C PRO A 155 -30.68 -11.49 4.65
N PHE A 156 -30.72 -10.15 4.65
CA PHE A 156 -31.49 -9.34 5.60
C PHE A 156 -32.74 -8.73 4.96
N GLY A 157 -33.23 -9.29 3.85
CA GLY A 157 -34.35 -8.74 3.09
C GLY A 157 -33.94 -7.56 2.19
N ASN A 158 -34.82 -6.57 2.02
CA ASN A 158 -34.59 -5.41 1.13
C ASN A 158 -33.81 -4.26 1.81
N VAL A 159 -32.79 -4.59 2.61
CA VAL A 159 -31.89 -3.58 3.17
C VAL A 159 -31.08 -2.96 2.03
N LYS A 160 -31.22 -1.65 1.81
CA LYS A 160 -30.41 -0.92 0.86
C LYS A 160 -29.10 -0.52 1.52
N PHE A 161 -27.98 -0.83 0.87
CA PHE A 161 -26.67 -0.37 1.32
C PHE A 161 -26.60 1.16 1.19
N ASP A 162 -26.64 1.84 2.33
CA ASP A 162 -26.67 3.30 2.42
C ASP A 162 -25.27 3.89 2.62
N ALA A 163 -25.11 5.17 2.33
CA ALA A 163 -23.88 5.93 2.54
C ALA A 163 -23.32 5.79 3.97
N LYS A 164 -24.19 5.66 4.97
CA LYS A 164 -23.79 5.45 6.37
C LYS A 164 -23.02 4.14 6.58
N MET A 165 -23.47 3.05 5.95
CA MET A 165 -22.78 1.77 6.03
C MET A 165 -21.44 1.81 5.29
N ALA A 166 -21.39 2.51 4.15
CA ALA A 166 -20.15 2.72 3.41
C ALA A 166 -19.10 3.49 4.24
N ILE A 167 -19.50 4.60 4.88
CA ILE A 167 -18.62 5.39 5.75
C ILE A 167 -18.18 4.56 6.96
N ALA A 168 -19.09 3.83 7.59
CA ALA A 168 -18.75 2.95 8.71
C ALA A 168 -17.71 1.90 8.31
N GLY A 169 -17.85 1.30 7.12
CA GLY A 169 -16.86 0.38 6.56
C GLY A 169 -15.48 1.02 6.37
N ILE A 170 -15.42 2.24 5.81
CA ILE A 170 -14.16 2.99 5.64
C ILE A 170 -13.51 3.28 6.99
N VAL A 171 -14.27 3.82 7.96
CA VAL A 171 -13.76 4.11 9.30
C VAL A 171 -13.24 2.84 9.96
N PHE A 172 -13.95 1.72 9.82
CA PHE A 172 -13.52 0.43 10.32
C PHE A 172 -12.18 0.00 9.70
N CYS A 173 -12.00 0.09 8.37
CA CYS A 173 -10.75 -0.27 7.71
C CYS A 173 -9.54 0.45 8.30
N TRP A 174 -9.65 1.78 8.51
CA TRP A 174 -8.54 2.59 9.02
C TRP A 174 -8.28 2.40 10.51
N VAL A 175 -9.33 2.39 11.33
CA VAL A 175 -9.20 2.20 12.78
C VAL A 175 -8.63 0.82 13.08
N TRP A 176 -9.15 -0.21 12.41
CA TRP A 176 -8.66 -1.57 12.59
C TRP A 176 -7.22 -1.73 12.10
N ALA A 177 -6.88 -1.15 10.95
CA ALA A 177 -5.52 -1.16 10.44
C ALA A 177 -4.54 -0.51 11.42
N ALA A 178 -4.83 0.72 11.87
CA ALA A 178 -3.99 1.42 12.83
C ALA A 178 -3.84 0.66 14.16
N ALA A 179 -4.93 0.06 14.66
CA ALA A 179 -4.91 -0.73 15.89
C ALA A 179 -4.04 -2.00 15.75
N CYS A 180 -4.09 -2.68 14.61
CA CYS A 180 -3.30 -3.89 14.37
C CYS A 180 -1.82 -3.61 14.10
N THR A 181 -1.47 -2.42 13.59
CA THR A 181 -0.08 -2.03 13.29
C THR A 181 0.58 -1.23 14.40
N ALA A 182 -0.19 -0.79 15.41
CA ALA A 182 0.33 -0.13 16.60
C ALA A 182 1.27 -0.99 17.48
N PRO A 183 1.04 -2.30 17.71
CA PRO A 183 1.81 -3.06 18.69
C PRO A 183 3.35 -3.03 18.47
N PRO A 184 3.88 -3.17 17.24
CA PRO A 184 5.32 -3.06 16.99
C PRO A 184 5.91 -1.67 17.25
N VAL A 185 5.07 -0.62 17.28
CA VAL A 185 5.49 0.74 17.68
C VAL A 185 5.56 0.85 19.20
N PHE A 186 4.69 0.16 19.93
CA PHE A 186 4.64 0.20 21.41
C PHE A 186 5.47 -0.90 22.09
N GLY A 187 6.38 -1.54 21.35
CA GLY A 187 7.33 -2.52 21.88
C GLY A 187 6.84 -3.98 21.86
N TRP A 188 5.65 -4.26 21.32
CA TRP A 188 5.21 -5.63 21.05
C TRP A 188 5.55 -6.01 19.60
N SER A 189 6.67 -6.70 19.42
CA SER A 189 7.38 -6.86 18.13
C SER A 189 8.12 -5.58 17.71
N ARG A 190 8.67 -5.55 16.49
CA ARG A 190 9.45 -4.42 15.95
C ARG A 190 9.30 -4.30 14.44
N TYR A 191 9.50 -3.07 13.95
CA TYR A 191 9.73 -2.83 12.53
C TYR A 191 11.21 -2.97 12.21
N TRP A 192 11.56 -3.80 11.23
CA TRP A 192 12.96 -4.08 10.88
C TRP A 192 13.18 -4.10 9.37
N PRO A 193 14.40 -3.80 8.88
CA PRO A 193 14.71 -3.94 7.47
C PRO A 193 14.70 -5.41 7.01
N HIS A 194 13.95 -5.69 5.94
CA HIS A 194 13.82 -7.02 5.33
C HIS A 194 14.47 -7.11 3.94
N GLY A 195 14.68 -8.33 3.44
CA GLY A 195 15.25 -8.58 2.11
C GLY A 195 16.64 -7.96 1.93
N LEU A 196 16.76 -7.02 0.99
CA LEU A 196 17.98 -6.23 0.71
C LEU A 196 18.32 -5.18 1.79
N LYS A 197 17.59 -5.13 2.91
CA LYS A 197 17.80 -4.17 4.01
C LYS A 197 17.59 -2.71 3.61
N THR A 198 16.77 -2.47 2.59
CA THR A 198 16.45 -1.13 2.06
C THR A 198 14.97 -0.75 2.18
N SER A 199 14.14 -1.67 2.71
CA SER A 199 12.73 -1.42 3.03
C SER A 199 12.39 -2.08 4.36
N CYS A 200 11.42 -1.49 5.07
CA CYS A 200 11.04 -1.89 6.42
C CYS A 200 9.63 -2.46 6.49
N GLY A 201 9.44 -3.40 7.41
CA GLY A 201 8.17 -4.08 7.64
C GLY A 201 8.14 -4.73 9.03
N PRO A 202 6.98 -5.29 9.44
CA PRO A 202 6.87 -5.97 10.72
C PRO A 202 7.75 -7.22 10.73
N ASP A 203 8.50 -7.40 11.82
CA ASP A 203 9.46 -8.50 11.93
C ASP A 203 8.77 -9.84 12.19
N VAL A 204 8.40 -10.52 11.11
CA VAL A 204 7.81 -11.87 11.12
C VAL A 204 8.86 -12.99 11.12
N PHE A 205 10.14 -12.64 10.91
CA PHE A 205 11.22 -13.62 10.67
C PHE A 205 12.18 -13.79 11.84
N SER A 206 12.16 -12.93 12.87
CA SER A 206 13.00 -13.11 14.07
C SER A 206 12.80 -14.44 14.79
N GLY A 207 11.70 -15.17 14.55
CA GLY A 207 11.46 -16.50 15.10
C GLY A 207 11.91 -17.68 14.22
N THR A 208 12.19 -17.47 12.92
CA THR A 208 12.50 -18.55 11.96
C THR A 208 14.00 -18.78 11.76
N ALA A 209 14.84 -17.98 12.41
CA ALA A 209 16.29 -18.22 12.45
C ALA A 209 16.69 -19.48 13.25
N ALA A 210 15.72 -20.16 13.89
CA ALA A 210 15.93 -21.33 14.74
C ALA A 210 15.37 -22.66 14.19
N THR A 211 15.06 -22.76 12.88
CA THR A 211 14.85 -24.07 12.23
C THR A 211 16.07 -24.45 11.40
N PRO A 212 16.98 -25.29 11.94
CA PRO A 212 18.04 -25.89 11.14
C PRO A 212 17.38 -26.90 10.19
N GLY A 213 17.33 -26.59 8.90
CA GLY A 213 16.87 -27.53 7.88
C GLY A 213 15.95 -26.99 6.79
N LEU A 214 15.49 -25.73 6.87
CA LEU A 214 14.88 -25.11 5.69
C LEU A 214 16.01 -24.58 4.80
N PRO A 215 16.12 -25.00 3.53
CA PRO A 215 17.17 -24.52 2.65
C PRO A 215 16.94 -23.02 2.40
N VAL A 216 17.69 -22.17 3.10
CA VAL A 216 17.82 -20.74 2.82
C VAL A 216 18.72 -20.58 1.58
N THR A 217 18.39 -21.30 0.51
CA THR A 217 19.06 -21.24 -0.81
C THR A 217 18.18 -20.51 -1.82
N SER A 218 17.33 -19.59 -1.36
CA SER A 218 16.75 -18.59 -2.24
C SER A 218 17.65 -17.35 -2.14
N SER A 219 18.19 -16.92 -3.28
CA SER A 219 19.01 -15.72 -3.38
C SER A 219 18.35 -14.55 -2.61
N PRO A 220 19.11 -13.60 -2.05
CA PRO A 220 18.55 -12.44 -1.33
C PRO A 220 17.50 -11.66 -2.14
N LEU A 221 17.56 -11.77 -3.47
CA LEU A 221 16.53 -11.32 -4.41
C LEU A 221 15.21 -12.06 -4.23
N ALA A 222 15.22 -13.39 -4.19
CA ALA A 222 14.02 -14.22 -4.01
C ALA A 222 13.33 -13.96 -2.66
N ALA A 223 14.08 -13.74 -1.59
CA ALA A 223 13.53 -13.33 -0.30
C ALA A 223 12.85 -11.94 -0.35
N SER A 224 13.25 -11.08 -1.29
CA SER A 224 12.70 -9.73 -1.48
C SER A 224 11.51 -9.70 -2.46
N MET A 225 11.32 -10.75 -3.27
CA MET A 225 10.24 -10.82 -4.26
C MET A 225 8.84 -10.58 -3.68
N PRO A 226 8.43 -11.21 -2.55
CA PRO A 226 7.10 -10.98 -1.99
C PRO A 226 6.85 -9.51 -1.64
N ALA A 227 7.87 -8.81 -1.15
CA ALA A 227 7.77 -7.38 -0.83
C ALA A 227 7.59 -6.51 -2.09
N TYR A 228 8.31 -6.81 -3.17
CA TYR A 228 8.12 -6.11 -4.44
C TYR A 228 6.75 -6.38 -5.05
N PHE A 229 6.27 -7.63 -5.00
CA PHE A 229 4.92 -7.99 -5.46
C PHE A 229 3.84 -7.27 -4.66
N ALA A 230 3.97 -7.24 -3.33
CA ALA A 230 3.05 -6.50 -2.46
C ALA A 230 3.01 -5.02 -2.82
N LYS A 231 4.17 -4.37 -3.02
CA LYS A 231 4.23 -2.96 -3.42
C LYS A 231 3.69 -2.71 -4.82
N SER A 232 3.87 -3.65 -5.75
CA SER A 232 3.28 -3.58 -7.09
C SER A 232 1.76 -3.81 -7.10
N ALA A 233 1.16 -4.33 -6.03
CA ALA A 233 -0.30 -4.48 -5.92
C ALA A 233 -1.03 -3.14 -6.08
N THR A 234 -0.40 -2.03 -5.68
CA THR A 234 -0.92 -0.66 -5.89
C THR A 234 -1.18 -0.31 -7.36
N ILE A 235 -0.55 -1.02 -8.32
CA ILE A 235 -0.83 -0.90 -9.76
C ILE A 235 -1.94 -1.86 -10.17
N TRP A 236 -1.85 -3.11 -9.71
CA TRP A 236 -2.78 -4.16 -10.10
C TRP A 236 -4.19 -3.87 -9.60
N ASN A 237 -4.34 -3.31 -8.40
CA ASN A 237 -5.62 -2.92 -7.81
C ASN A 237 -6.45 -2.03 -8.77
N PRO A 238 -6.03 -0.79 -9.12
CA PRO A 238 -6.78 0.08 -10.01
C PRO A 238 -6.93 -0.50 -11.43
N VAL A 239 -5.93 -1.20 -11.95
CA VAL A 239 -6.02 -1.85 -13.27
C VAL A 239 -7.17 -2.84 -13.30
N ILE A 240 -7.25 -3.73 -12.30
CA ILE A 240 -8.32 -4.72 -12.18
C ILE A 240 -9.68 -4.00 -12.09
N TYR A 241 -9.83 -2.94 -11.30
CA TYR A 241 -11.11 -2.23 -11.20
C TYR A 241 -11.54 -1.53 -12.49
N VAL A 242 -10.62 -0.88 -13.17
CA VAL A 242 -10.90 -0.18 -14.44
C VAL A 242 -11.35 -1.19 -15.50
N PHE A 243 -10.75 -2.38 -15.55
CA PHE A 243 -11.17 -3.43 -16.48
C PHE A 243 -12.46 -4.13 -16.06
N MET A 244 -12.68 -4.36 -14.76
CA MET A 244 -13.86 -5.07 -14.27
C MET A 244 -15.13 -4.21 -14.27
N ASN A 245 -15.03 -2.90 -14.08
CA ASN A 245 -16.20 -2.03 -13.99
C ASN A 245 -16.43 -1.28 -15.32
N ARG A 246 -17.44 -1.74 -16.07
CA ARG A 246 -17.84 -1.11 -17.35
C ARG A 246 -18.12 0.39 -17.22
N GLN A 247 -18.69 0.85 -16.10
CA GLN A 247 -18.95 2.28 -15.88
C GLN A 247 -17.66 3.09 -15.76
N PHE A 248 -16.67 2.59 -15.02
CA PHE A 248 -15.36 3.22 -14.92
C PHE A 248 -14.63 3.21 -16.25
N ARG A 249 -14.68 2.09 -16.99
CA ARG A 249 -14.07 1.98 -18.31
C ARG A 249 -14.61 3.01 -19.29
N SER A 250 -15.93 3.16 -19.39
CA SER A 250 -16.56 4.14 -20.28
C SER A 250 -16.20 5.58 -19.89
N CYS A 251 -16.25 5.90 -18.59
CA CYS A 251 -15.86 7.21 -18.09
C CYS A 251 -14.37 7.54 -18.34
N ILE A 252 -13.47 6.57 -18.16
CA ILE A 252 -12.05 6.75 -18.44
C ILE A 252 -11.80 6.95 -19.94
N MET A 253 -12.46 6.17 -20.81
CA MET A 253 -12.36 6.36 -22.26
C MET A 253 -12.83 7.77 -22.68
N GLN A 254 -13.93 8.27 -22.10
CA GLN A 254 -14.37 9.66 -22.29
C GLN A 254 -13.33 10.69 -21.80
N LEU A 255 -12.58 10.38 -20.75
CA LEU A 255 -11.53 11.26 -20.22
C LEU A 255 -10.33 11.38 -21.19
N PHE A 256 -10.05 10.32 -21.95
CA PHE A 256 -9.04 10.29 -23.01
C PHE A 256 -9.57 10.66 -24.40
N GLY A 257 -10.81 11.17 -24.49
CA GLY A 257 -11.40 11.65 -25.75
C GLY A 257 -11.76 10.54 -26.74
N LYS A 258 -11.82 9.28 -26.30
CA LYS A 258 -12.30 8.16 -27.12
C LYS A 258 -13.76 7.92 -26.74
N GLU A 259 -14.70 8.21 -27.65
CA GLU A 259 -16.10 7.92 -27.40
C GLU A 259 -16.27 6.42 -27.12
N ALA A 260 -16.79 6.11 -25.93
CA ALA A 260 -17.14 4.75 -25.57
C ALA A 260 -18.49 4.45 -26.21
N ASP A 261 -18.48 3.52 -27.17
CA ASP A 261 -19.69 2.94 -27.76
C ASP A 261 -20.60 2.41 -26.64
N ASP A 262 -21.81 2.98 -26.56
CA ASP A 262 -22.79 2.72 -25.52
C ASP A 262 -23.48 1.39 -25.87
N GLY A 263 -22.88 0.28 -25.43
CA GLY A 263 -23.52 -1.03 -25.42
C GLY A 263 -24.71 -1.04 -24.46
N SER A 264 -25.90 -0.90 -25.05
CA SER A 264 -27.25 -1.07 -24.51
C SER A 264 -27.40 -2.06 -23.35
N GLU A 265 -28.03 -1.60 -22.25
CA GLU A 265 -28.96 -2.36 -21.41
C GLU A 265 -29.54 -1.47 -20.29
N VAL A 266 -30.54 -0.65 -20.62
CA VAL A 266 -31.70 -0.39 -19.74
C VAL A 266 -32.90 -0.20 -20.68
N SER A 267 -33.49 -1.31 -21.11
CA SER A 267 -34.84 -1.27 -21.66
C SER A 267 -35.76 -0.90 -20.50
N THR A 268 -36.22 0.35 -20.49
CA THR A 268 -37.33 0.76 -19.64
C THR A 268 -38.57 0.15 -20.27
N SER A 269 -38.91 -1.09 -19.90
CA SER A 269 -40.23 -1.65 -20.20
C SER A 269 -41.27 -0.78 -19.49
N LYS A 270 -41.83 0.18 -20.22
CA LYS A 270 -43.13 0.76 -19.90
C LYS A 270 -44.14 -0.38 -20.03
N THR A 271 -44.59 -0.92 -18.91
CA THR A 271 -45.79 -1.74 -18.87
C THR A 271 -46.97 -0.80 -19.12
N GLU A 272 -47.45 -0.72 -20.35
CA GLU A 272 -48.79 -0.20 -20.62
C GLU A 272 -49.80 -1.22 -20.11
N VAL A 273 -50.40 -0.92 -18.95
CA VAL A 273 -51.60 -1.59 -18.48
C VAL A 273 -52.76 -1.04 -19.30
N SER A 274 -53.18 -1.79 -20.33
CA SER A 274 -54.46 -1.52 -20.99
C SER A 274 -55.58 -1.97 -20.08
N SER A 275 -56.32 -1.00 -19.53
CA SER A 275 -57.55 -1.19 -18.78
C SER A 275 -58.65 -1.73 -19.69
N VAL A 276 -59.13 -2.94 -19.41
CA VAL A 276 -60.41 -3.43 -19.97
C VAL A 276 -61.53 -2.90 -19.08
N ALA A 277 -62.39 -2.05 -19.65
CA ALA A 277 -63.65 -1.62 -19.04
C ALA A 277 -64.78 -2.62 -19.39
N PRO A 278 -65.83 -2.74 -18.56
CA PRO A 278 -66.84 -3.78 -18.69
C PRO A 278 -67.98 -3.38 -19.63
N ALA A 279 -68.54 -4.36 -20.34
CA ALA A 279 -69.90 -4.36 -20.87
C ALA A 279 -70.38 -5.82 -21.01
#